data_AF-A0A7S4V170-F1
#
_entry.id   AF-A0A7S4V170-F1
#
_cell.length_a   1.000
_cell.length_b   1.000
_cell.length_c   1.000
_cell.angle_alpha   90.00
_cell.angle_beta   90.00
_cell.angle_gamma   90.00
#
_symmetry.space_group_name_H-M   'P 1'
#
loop_
_entity.id
_entity.type
_entity.pdbx_description
1 polymer ?
#
loop_
_entity_poly.entity_id
_entity_poly.type
_entity_poly.pdbx_seq_one_letter_code
_entity_poly.pdbx_strand_id
1 'polypeptide(L)'
;FPHFSSLFSLHMKSLIASDPDTKLKNAERMCDGLAAVLLSLKKKPLIRYQGNSKKCQSLAQDITRKMGAERGLFDYSRTESTTVLLIIDRTGDPVTPLLAQWTYQAMVHEYFGIDNDTVDLKEYRKQAEEKKRLQAEGSSSEEKPEKKKQKGDQTKDHIVLSPSQDQFFLDNMFENWGQLGINVQEAMKEVQQKDQRHQVQTIEDMKQFMENFPEFNRLKGNVAKHVTLLGDLLDVVNGRNMLDVSELEQELAVKDDHESAKTKVYNLLRDRKVTPMNKVKLVILYSLRYENHPDKETSRMMNLLPNCGASDEEVGLIPIVLKTCGTSSHAHDLFGSQKSFTDKFIGKVAGLKGGEKIYIQH
;
A
#
# COMPACT_ATOMS: atom_id res chain seq x y z
N PHE A 1 -7.44 0.43 15.91
CA PHE A 1 -6.90 -0.86 15.45
C PHE A 1 -5.41 -0.71 15.29
N PRO A 2 -4.61 -1.20 16.25
CA PRO A 2 -3.16 -1.29 16.08
C PRO A 2 -2.85 -2.33 14.99
N HIS A 3 -2.06 -1.96 13.99
CA HIS A 3 -1.59 -2.87 12.95
C HIS A 3 -0.23 -3.47 13.35
N PHE A 4 0.69 -2.63 13.85
CA PHE A 4 1.94 -3.06 14.47
C PHE A 4 2.46 -1.97 15.42
N SER A 5 3.64 -2.17 16.01
CA SER A 5 4.16 -1.36 17.13
C SER A 5 4.13 0.16 16.93
N SER A 6 4.20 0.64 15.69
CA SER A 6 4.22 2.07 15.34
C SER A 6 3.08 2.53 14.41
N LEU A 7 2.14 1.65 14.04
CA LEU A 7 1.03 1.98 13.12
C LEU A 7 -0.32 1.59 13.71
N PHE A 8 -1.28 2.52 13.65
CA PHE A 8 -2.67 2.27 13.98
C PHE A 8 -3.62 2.93 12.98
N SER A 9 -4.82 2.38 12.87
CA SER A 9 -5.93 2.94 12.11
C SER A 9 -7.14 3.16 13.01
N LEU A 10 -7.90 4.23 12.76
CA LEU A 10 -9.22 4.46 13.36
C LEU A 10 -10.33 3.69 12.64
N HIS A 11 -9.99 3.01 11.53
CA HIS A 11 -10.89 2.18 10.70
C HIS A 11 -12.09 2.96 10.18
N MET A 12 -11.83 4.17 9.68
CA MET A 12 -12.82 5.06 9.08
C MET A 12 -12.77 4.89 7.56
N LYS A 13 -13.70 4.09 7.00
CA LYS A 13 -13.70 3.74 5.56
C LYS A 13 -14.21 4.86 4.64
N SER A 14 -14.98 5.82 5.14
CA SER A 14 -15.50 6.95 4.35
C SER A 14 -15.29 8.29 5.05
N LEU A 15 -14.19 8.96 4.69
CA LEU A 15 -13.85 10.30 5.20
C LEU A 15 -14.41 11.41 4.30
N ILE A 16 -14.64 11.13 3.02
CA ILE A 16 -15.18 12.08 2.04
C ILE A 16 -16.71 11.95 2.04
N ALA A 17 -17.34 12.41 3.12
CA ALA A 17 -18.80 12.54 3.15
C ALA A 17 -19.20 13.93 2.65
N SER A 18 -20.26 14.02 1.83
CA SER A 18 -20.85 15.31 1.45
C SER A 18 -21.66 15.91 2.60
N ASP A 19 -22.29 15.04 3.38
CA ASP A 19 -23.20 15.34 4.48
C ASP A 19 -22.50 15.95 5.71
N PRO A 20 -22.98 17.11 6.23
CA PRO A 20 -22.42 17.75 7.42
C PRO A 20 -22.43 16.87 8.68
N ASP A 21 -23.49 16.11 8.92
CA ASP A 21 -23.62 15.30 10.13
C ASP A 21 -22.58 14.17 10.15
N THR A 22 -22.37 13.54 8.99
CA THR A 22 -21.33 12.52 8.83
C THR A 22 -19.93 13.10 9.02
N LYS A 23 -19.67 14.33 8.55
CA LYS A 23 -18.40 15.03 8.81
C LYS A 23 -18.18 15.27 10.31
N LEU A 24 -19.22 15.69 11.02
CA LEU A 24 -19.16 15.91 12.47
C LEU A 24 -18.87 14.61 13.22
N LYS A 25 -19.62 13.54 12.94
CA LYS A 25 -19.39 12.20 13.51
C LYS A 25 -17.97 11.71 13.24
N ASN A 26 -17.45 11.95 12.05
CA ASN A 26 -16.08 11.61 11.70
C ASN A 26 -15.07 12.42 12.53
N ALA A 27 -15.28 13.72 12.72
CA ALA A 27 -14.42 14.57 13.54
C ALA A 27 -14.40 14.12 15.01
N GLU A 28 -15.57 13.83 15.59
CA GLU A 28 -15.69 13.29 16.94
C GLU A 28 -14.96 11.96 17.08
N ARG A 29 -15.17 11.04 16.13
CA ARG A 29 -14.51 9.74 16.09
C ARG A 29 -12.98 9.86 16.02
N MET A 30 -12.47 10.84 15.26
CA MET A 30 -11.03 11.15 15.18
C MET A 30 -10.50 11.66 16.51
N CYS A 31 -11.19 12.61 17.14
CA CYS A 31 -10.82 13.17 18.43
C CYS A 31 -10.78 12.09 19.52
N ASP A 32 -11.83 11.26 19.62
CA ASP A 32 -11.93 10.16 20.58
C ASP A 32 -10.87 9.10 20.35
N GLY A 33 -10.64 8.74 19.09
CA GLY A 33 -9.61 7.77 18.70
C GLY A 33 -8.22 8.23 19.08
N LEU A 34 -7.88 9.49 18.82
CA LEU A 34 -6.59 10.06 19.17
C LEU A 34 -6.42 10.19 20.69
N ALA A 35 -7.46 10.63 21.41
CA ALA A 35 -7.44 10.67 22.87
C ALA A 35 -7.19 9.26 23.47
N ALA A 36 -7.88 8.24 22.96
CA ALA A 36 -7.70 6.86 23.41
C ALA A 36 -6.27 6.34 23.18
N VAL A 37 -5.64 6.68 22.05
CA VAL A 37 -4.23 6.34 21.77
C VAL A 37 -3.29 7.03 22.76
N LEU A 38 -3.48 8.32 23.00
CA LEU A 38 -2.65 9.08 23.95
C LEU A 38 -2.78 8.54 25.38
N LEU A 39 -3.99 8.17 25.81
CA LEU A 39 -4.23 7.54 27.11
C LEU A 39 -3.57 6.15 27.19
N SER A 40 -3.68 5.34 26.14
CA SER A 40 -3.06 4.01 26.08
C SER A 40 -1.54 4.08 26.17
N LEU A 41 -0.93 5.08 25.53
CA LEU A 41 0.51 5.33 25.57
C LEU A 41 0.97 6.08 26.83
N LYS A 42 0.02 6.53 27.68
CA LYS A 42 0.27 7.38 28.84
C LYS A 42 1.09 8.63 28.50
N LYS A 43 0.75 9.30 27.39
CA LYS A 43 1.46 10.49 26.89
C LYS A 43 0.56 11.71 26.90
N LYS A 44 1.13 12.85 27.32
CA LYS A 44 0.54 14.18 27.18
C LYS A 44 1.34 15.00 26.16
N PRO A 45 0.92 15.05 24.88
CA PRO A 45 1.71 15.65 23.82
C PRO A 45 1.56 17.18 23.75
N LEU A 46 2.57 17.82 23.16
CA LEU A 46 2.43 19.12 22.50
C LEU A 46 1.76 18.90 21.15
N ILE A 47 0.63 19.57 20.90
CA ILE A 47 -0.11 19.42 19.64
C ILE A 47 0.42 20.43 18.61
N ARG A 48 0.81 19.92 17.44
CA ARG A 48 1.20 20.68 16.25
C ARG A 48 0.33 20.24 15.09
N TYR A 49 0.04 21.14 14.17
CA TYR A 49 -0.79 20.84 13.01
C TYR A 49 -0.31 21.60 11.78
N GLN A 50 -0.64 21.07 10.60
CA GLN A 50 -0.35 21.69 9.32
C GLN A 50 -1.13 23.01 9.16
N GLY A 51 -0.42 24.14 9.08
CA GLY A 51 -1.00 25.48 9.21
C GLY A 51 -1.99 25.89 8.11
N ASN A 52 -1.85 25.35 6.89
CA ASN A 52 -2.77 25.62 5.78
C ASN A 52 -4.02 24.72 5.78
N SER A 53 -4.15 23.75 6.69
CA SER A 53 -5.36 22.92 6.80
C SER A 53 -6.24 23.37 7.97
N LYS A 54 -7.39 23.97 7.61
CA LYS A 54 -8.46 24.29 8.58
C LYS A 54 -8.98 23.03 9.29
N LYS A 55 -8.98 21.88 8.61
CA LYS A 55 -9.41 20.59 9.17
C LYS A 55 -8.46 20.15 10.29
N CYS A 56 -7.15 20.22 10.04
CA CYS A 56 -6.15 19.90 11.06
C CYS A 56 -6.19 20.87 12.24
N GLN A 57 -6.42 22.17 11.98
CA GLN A 57 -6.60 23.17 13.03
C GLN A 57 -7.81 22.84 13.92
N SER A 58 -8.97 22.54 13.33
CA SER A 58 -10.17 22.17 14.09
C SER A 58 -9.92 20.94 14.95
N LEU A 59 -9.37 19.87 14.36
CA LEU A 59 -9.08 18.63 15.09
C LEU A 59 -8.08 18.86 16.23
N ALA A 60 -7.05 19.69 16.02
CA ALA A 60 -6.09 20.06 17.06
C ALA A 60 -6.78 20.78 18.23
N GLN A 61 -7.70 21.71 17.95
CA GLN A 61 -8.47 22.43 18.97
C GLN A 61 -9.40 21.48 19.73
N ASP A 62 -10.05 20.55 19.04
CA ASP A 62 -10.97 19.59 19.65
C ASP A 62 -10.25 18.64 20.61
N ILE A 63 -9.09 18.12 20.20
CA ILE A 63 -8.26 17.28 21.07
C ILE A 63 -7.74 18.07 22.27
N THR A 64 -7.29 19.32 22.05
CA THR A 64 -6.83 20.20 23.13
C THR A 64 -7.94 20.44 24.15
N ARG A 65 -9.16 20.70 23.67
CA ARG A 65 -10.35 20.89 24.51
C ARG A 65 -10.68 19.63 25.29
N LYS A 66 -10.66 18.46 24.65
CA LYS A 66 -10.95 17.17 25.28
C LYS A 66 -9.94 16.82 26.37
N MET A 67 -8.65 16.94 26.08
CA MET A 67 -7.57 16.77 27.08
C MET A 67 -7.69 17.78 28.23
N GLY A 68 -8.16 19.00 27.94
CA GLY A 68 -8.39 20.06 28.91
C GLY A 68 -9.61 19.85 29.79
N ALA A 69 -10.63 19.13 29.31
CA ALA A 69 -11.81 18.72 30.08
C ALA A 69 -11.50 17.51 30.96
N GLU A 70 -10.70 16.57 30.45
CA GLU A 70 -10.34 15.31 31.12
C GLU A 70 -8.95 15.37 31.76
N ARG A 71 -8.55 16.50 32.35
CA ARG A 71 -7.17 16.73 32.85
C ARG A 71 -6.64 15.63 33.76
N GLY A 72 -7.50 15.07 34.62
CA GLY A 72 -7.12 14.00 35.55
C GLY A 72 -6.69 12.71 34.86
N LEU A 73 -7.18 12.43 33.65
CA LEU A 73 -6.78 11.26 32.85
C LEU A 73 -5.42 11.46 32.16
N PHE A 74 -4.95 12.71 32.04
CA PHE A 74 -3.69 13.06 31.37
C PHE A 74 -2.60 13.53 32.35
N ASP A 75 -2.77 13.26 33.65
CA ASP A 75 -1.80 13.62 34.69
C ASP A 75 -0.80 12.48 34.91
N TYR A 76 0.23 12.44 34.06
CA TYR A 76 1.32 11.47 34.14
C TYR A 76 2.53 12.11 34.83
N SER A 77 3.25 11.34 35.67
CA SER A 77 4.49 11.80 36.30
C SER A 77 5.45 12.40 35.26
N ARG A 78 6.02 13.57 35.58
CA ARG A 78 6.81 14.47 34.70
C ARG A 78 8.12 13.89 34.14
N THR A 79 8.38 12.60 34.30
CA THR A 79 9.59 11.94 33.81
C THR A 79 9.59 11.81 32.29
N GLU A 80 10.30 12.76 31.67
CA GLU A 80 11.24 12.59 30.55
C GLU A 80 10.68 12.16 29.18
N SER A 81 10.09 13.12 28.47
CA SER A 81 10.22 13.34 27.00
C SER A 81 9.07 14.24 26.53
N THR A 82 9.39 15.33 25.84
CA THR A 82 8.38 16.13 25.14
C THR A 82 7.81 15.30 23.99
N THR A 83 6.64 14.70 24.20
CA THR A 83 5.90 14.03 23.13
C THR A 83 5.27 15.08 22.24
N VAL A 84 5.32 14.92 20.93
CA VAL A 84 4.63 15.80 19.97
C VAL A 84 3.58 14.99 19.22
N LEU A 85 2.36 15.51 19.16
CA LEU A 85 1.32 15.02 18.26
C LEU A 85 1.29 15.96 17.05
N LEU A 86 1.72 15.48 15.89
CA LEU A 86 1.69 16.22 14.64
C LEU A 86 0.50 15.76 13.79
N ILE A 87 -0.39 16.69 13.43
CA ILE A 87 -1.57 16.45 12.60
C ILE A 87 -1.32 17.00 11.19
N ILE A 88 -1.36 16.12 10.20
CA ILE A 88 -1.08 16.43 8.78
C ILE A 88 -2.32 16.10 7.95
N ASP A 89 -2.59 16.93 6.94
CA ASP A 89 -3.68 16.69 5.99
C ASP A 89 -3.14 15.92 4.78
N ARG A 90 -3.81 14.83 4.40
CA ARG A 90 -3.44 14.05 3.21
C ARG A 90 -3.53 14.89 1.94
N THR A 91 -4.38 15.92 1.89
CA THR A 91 -4.42 16.80 0.73
C THR A 91 -3.09 17.51 0.47
N GLY A 92 -2.20 17.61 1.48
CA GLY A 92 -0.85 18.17 1.35
C GLY A 92 0.12 17.31 0.54
N ASP A 93 -0.16 16.02 0.38
CA ASP A 93 0.63 15.05 -0.37
C ASP A 93 -0.31 14.02 -1.04
N PRO A 94 -0.91 14.41 -2.20
CA PRO A 94 -1.75 13.52 -3.00
C PRO A 94 -0.96 12.53 -3.85
N VAL A 95 0.36 12.71 -4.02
CA VAL A 95 1.21 11.88 -4.89
C VAL A 95 1.47 10.53 -4.25
N THR A 96 1.96 10.49 -3.01
CA THR A 96 2.29 9.24 -2.29
C THR A 96 1.23 8.14 -2.37
N PRO A 97 -0.08 8.39 -2.09
CA PRO A 97 -1.10 7.33 -2.16
C PRO A 97 -1.45 6.88 -3.58
N LEU A 98 -1.03 7.59 -4.62
CA LEU A 98 -1.30 7.24 -6.01
C LEU A 98 -0.22 6.33 -6.59
N LEU A 99 1.02 6.43 -6.11
CA LEU A 99 2.16 5.64 -6.57
C LEU A 99 2.00 4.16 -6.25
N ALA A 100 2.36 3.31 -7.21
CA ALA A 100 2.49 1.88 -7.02
C ALA A 100 3.57 1.56 -5.97
N GLN A 101 3.26 0.63 -5.09
CA GLN A 101 4.09 0.26 -3.95
C GLN A 101 4.89 -1.03 -4.22
N TRP A 102 6.17 -1.01 -3.87
CA TRP A 102 7.11 -2.13 -4.10
C TRP A 102 7.71 -2.72 -2.82
N THR A 103 7.25 -2.29 -1.65
CA THR A 103 7.57 -2.95 -0.37
C THR A 103 6.53 -4.03 -0.07
N TYR A 104 6.94 -5.12 0.58
CA TYR A 104 6.11 -6.33 0.65
C TYR A 104 4.69 -6.07 1.18
N GLN A 105 4.57 -5.47 2.37
CA GLN A 105 3.27 -5.19 2.99
C GLN A 105 2.41 -4.24 2.14
N ALA A 106 3.02 -3.16 1.63
CA ALA A 106 2.30 -2.14 0.89
C ALA A 106 1.79 -2.69 -0.45
N MET A 107 2.60 -3.52 -1.12
CA MET A 107 2.24 -4.18 -2.37
C MET A 107 1.08 -5.17 -2.18
N VAL A 108 1.10 -5.96 -1.10
CA VAL A 108 -0.02 -6.84 -0.75
C VAL A 108 -1.30 -6.02 -0.49
N HIS A 109 -1.18 -4.93 0.27
CA HIS A 109 -2.32 -4.05 0.55
C HIS A 109 -2.87 -3.39 -0.71
N GLU A 110 -2.01 -3.00 -1.65
CA GLU A 110 -2.44 -2.36 -2.89
C GLU A 110 -3.23 -3.29 -3.80
N TYR A 111 -2.79 -4.55 -3.96
CA TYR A 111 -3.41 -5.45 -4.94
C TYR A 111 -4.51 -6.35 -4.37
N PHE A 112 -4.41 -6.73 -3.10
CA PHE A 112 -5.35 -7.66 -2.47
C PHE A 112 -6.10 -7.03 -1.29
N GLY A 113 -5.58 -5.94 -0.73
CA GLY A 113 -6.10 -5.38 0.51
C GLY A 113 -5.67 -6.21 1.73
N ILE A 114 -5.40 -5.50 2.82
CA ILE A 114 -5.19 -6.10 4.14
C ILE A 114 -6.26 -5.50 5.04
N ASP A 115 -7.18 -6.33 5.52
CA ASP A 115 -8.18 -5.95 6.52
C ASP A 115 -7.94 -6.79 7.78
N ASN A 116 -7.60 -6.13 8.88
CA ASN A 116 -7.26 -6.78 10.16
C ASN A 116 -6.27 -7.94 10.00
N ASP A 117 -5.09 -7.62 9.44
CA ASP A 117 -4.00 -8.57 9.17
C ASP A 117 -4.40 -9.74 8.27
N THR A 118 -5.54 -9.69 7.58
CA THR A 118 -6.03 -10.77 6.73
C THR A 118 -6.17 -10.31 5.28
N VAL A 119 -5.82 -11.21 4.36
CA VAL A 119 -5.93 -11.04 2.92
C VAL A 119 -6.89 -12.10 2.38
N ASP A 120 -7.93 -11.66 1.68
CA ASP A 120 -8.88 -12.55 0.98
C ASP A 120 -8.54 -12.60 -0.51
N LEU A 121 -8.10 -13.76 -0.98
CA LEU A 121 -7.68 -14.00 -2.36
C LEU A 121 -8.75 -14.70 -3.20
N LYS A 122 -9.93 -15.01 -2.64
CA LYS A 122 -10.97 -15.79 -3.33
C LYS A 122 -11.38 -15.15 -4.64
N GLU A 123 -11.73 -13.86 -4.57
CA GLU A 123 -12.25 -13.12 -5.70
C GLU A 123 -11.16 -12.90 -6.75
N TYR A 124 -9.95 -12.55 -6.32
CA TYR A 124 -8.79 -12.43 -7.21
C TYR A 124 -8.51 -13.73 -7.97
N ARG A 125 -8.42 -14.86 -7.27
CA ARG A 125 -8.10 -16.15 -7.89
C ARG A 125 -9.20 -16.62 -8.83
N LYS A 126 -10.47 -16.40 -8.47
CA LYS A 126 -11.61 -16.69 -9.35
C LYS A 126 -11.52 -15.90 -10.66
N GLN A 127 -11.24 -14.59 -10.59
CA GLN A 127 -11.06 -13.75 -11.77
C GLN A 127 -9.83 -14.16 -12.60
N ALA A 128 -8.72 -14.53 -11.93
CA ALA A 128 -7.51 -14.98 -12.59
C ALA A 128 -7.73 -16.32 -13.34
N GLU A 129 -8.47 -17.26 -12.74
CA GLU A 129 -8.84 -18.52 -13.39
C GLU A 129 -9.77 -18.30 -14.59
N GLU A 130 -10.77 -17.45 -14.46
CA GLU A 130 -11.69 -17.11 -15.55
C GLU A 130 -10.95 -16.45 -16.73
N LYS A 131 -10.05 -15.51 -16.45
CA LYS A 131 -9.21 -14.88 -17.47
C LYS A 131 -8.30 -15.89 -18.17
N LYS A 132 -7.72 -16.85 -17.42
CA LYS A 132 -6.89 -17.94 -17.98
C LYS A 132 -7.73 -18.88 -18.86
N ARG A 133 -8.98 -19.18 -18.50
CA ARG A 133 -9.90 -20.00 -19.32
C ARG A 133 -10.25 -19.31 -20.64
N LEU A 134 -10.66 -18.04 -20.58
CA LEU A 134 -11.00 -17.25 -21.78
C LEU A 134 -9.80 -17.09 -22.73
N GLN A 135 -8.58 -17.04 -22.20
CA GLN A 135 -7.36 -17.01 -23.01
C GLN A 135 -7.04 -18.37 -23.64
N ALA A 136 -7.29 -19.47 -22.94
CA ALA A 136 -7.08 -20.83 -23.46
C ALA A 136 -8.07 -21.19 -24.57
N GLU A 137 -9.33 -20.75 -24.47
CA GLU A 137 -10.35 -20.98 -25.49
C GLU A 137 -10.08 -20.21 -26.81
N GLY A 138 -9.25 -19.16 -26.77
CA GLY A 138 -8.81 -18.41 -27.96
C GLY A 138 -7.60 -19.02 -28.69
N SER A 139 -6.97 -20.06 -28.13
CA SER A 139 -5.81 -20.73 -28.71
C SER A 139 -6.01 -22.25 -28.67
N SER A 140 -6.41 -22.83 -29.81
CA SER A 140 -6.61 -24.26 -30.08
C SER A 140 -7.85 -24.93 -29.45
N SER A 141 -8.68 -25.45 -30.36
CA SER A 141 -9.77 -26.39 -30.15
C SER A 141 -9.22 -27.77 -29.76
N GLU A 142 -9.04 -28.03 -28.47
CA GLU A 142 -8.96 -29.38 -27.93
C GLU A 142 -9.67 -29.42 -26.57
N GLU A 143 -10.85 -30.03 -26.55
CA GLU A 143 -11.58 -30.36 -25.33
C GLU A 143 -10.72 -31.29 -24.45
N LYS A 144 -10.19 -30.76 -23.34
CA LYS A 144 -9.70 -31.59 -22.23
C LYS A 144 -10.84 -31.83 -21.24
N PRO A 145 -10.99 -33.08 -20.75
CA PRO A 145 -12.15 -33.46 -19.94
C PRO A 145 -12.16 -32.73 -18.60
N GLU A 146 -13.36 -32.31 -18.21
CA GLU A 146 -13.68 -31.71 -16.91
C GLU A 146 -13.13 -32.57 -15.76
N LYS A 147 -12.07 -32.08 -15.09
CA LYS A 147 -11.73 -32.57 -13.76
C LYS A 147 -12.81 -32.07 -12.80
N LYS A 148 -13.65 -32.99 -12.32
CA LYS A 148 -14.58 -32.81 -11.21
C LYS A 148 -13.90 -32.00 -10.09
N LYS A 149 -14.48 -30.85 -9.76
CA LYS A 149 -14.10 -30.01 -8.60
C LYS A 149 -14.17 -30.88 -7.33
N GLN A 150 -13.03 -31.39 -6.87
CA GLN A 150 -12.88 -31.68 -5.44
C GLN A 150 -13.00 -30.33 -4.73
N LYS A 151 -13.83 -30.26 -3.69
CA LYS A 151 -13.95 -29.09 -2.80
C LYS A 151 -12.54 -28.70 -2.35
N GLY A 152 -11.97 -27.70 -3.01
CA GLY A 152 -10.65 -27.18 -2.70
C GLY A 152 -10.66 -26.63 -1.29
N ASP A 153 -9.59 -26.94 -0.57
CA ASP A 153 -9.29 -26.50 0.79
C ASP A 153 -9.51 -24.98 0.92
N GLN A 154 -10.65 -24.59 1.51
CA GLN A 154 -11.06 -23.18 1.67
C GLN A 154 -10.07 -22.35 2.50
N THR A 155 -9.10 -23.00 3.14
CA THR A 155 -8.07 -22.36 3.98
C THR A 155 -6.98 -21.65 3.17
N LYS A 156 -6.79 -21.97 1.88
CA LYS A 156 -5.72 -21.35 1.07
C LYS A 156 -6.04 -19.96 0.56
N ASP A 157 -7.31 -19.56 0.59
CA ASP A 157 -7.73 -18.26 0.04
C ASP A 157 -7.72 -17.15 1.08
N HIS A 158 -7.65 -17.50 2.37
CA HIS A 158 -7.56 -16.55 3.47
C HIS A 158 -6.17 -16.61 4.09
N ILE A 159 -5.39 -15.55 3.91
CA ILE A 159 -4.01 -15.47 4.37
C ILE A 159 -3.90 -14.49 5.52
N VAL A 160 -3.39 -14.94 6.68
CA VAL A 160 -3.09 -14.07 7.81
C VAL A 160 -1.63 -13.60 7.74
N LEU A 161 -1.44 -12.28 7.79
CA LEU A 161 -0.17 -11.55 7.78
C LEU A 161 -0.06 -10.68 9.05
N SER A 162 0.18 -11.33 10.19
CA SER A 162 0.39 -10.63 11.45
C SER A 162 1.89 -10.60 11.81
N PRO A 163 2.51 -9.41 11.96
CA PRO A 163 3.92 -9.30 12.37
C PRO A 163 4.21 -9.92 13.74
N SER A 164 3.18 -10.10 14.57
CA SER A 164 3.32 -10.67 15.91
C SER A 164 3.40 -12.20 15.93
N GLN A 165 2.91 -12.87 14.89
CA GLN A 165 2.81 -14.34 14.81
C GLN A 165 3.70 -14.92 13.71
N ASP A 166 4.20 -14.07 12.82
CA ASP A 166 4.98 -14.46 11.66
C ASP A 166 6.31 -13.70 11.59
N GLN A 167 7.38 -14.40 11.96
CA GLN A 167 8.74 -13.86 11.95
C GLN A 167 9.21 -13.52 10.53
N PHE A 168 8.88 -14.36 9.54
CA PHE A 168 9.28 -14.11 8.16
C PHE A 168 8.63 -12.82 7.65
N PHE A 169 7.33 -12.64 7.93
CA PHE A 169 6.66 -11.39 7.57
C PHE A 169 7.25 -10.18 8.30
N LEU A 170 7.51 -10.29 9.60
CA LEU A 170 8.10 -9.19 10.39
C LEU A 170 9.45 -8.72 9.81
N ASP A 171 10.30 -9.67 9.41
CA ASP A 171 11.63 -9.37 8.86
C ASP A 171 11.58 -8.81 7.43
N ASN A 172 10.50 -9.10 6.68
CA ASN A 172 10.40 -8.77 5.26
C ASN A 172 9.31 -7.76 4.91
N MET A 173 8.49 -7.29 5.86
CA MET A 173 7.31 -6.46 5.57
C MET A 173 7.64 -5.14 4.87
N PHE A 174 8.84 -4.61 5.10
CA PHE A 174 9.34 -3.38 4.47
C PHE A 174 10.42 -3.62 3.43
N GLU A 175 10.81 -4.88 3.20
CA GLU A 175 11.78 -5.22 2.17
C GLU A 175 11.19 -4.96 0.78
N ASN A 176 12.07 -4.56 -0.13
CA ASN A 176 11.68 -4.33 -1.51
C ASN A 176 11.36 -5.65 -2.21
N TRP A 177 10.58 -5.59 -3.29
CA TRP A 177 10.15 -6.76 -4.06
C TRP A 177 11.30 -7.67 -4.52
N GLY A 178 12.43 -7.10 -4.95
CA GLY A 178 13.60 -7.87 -5.39
C GLY A 178 14.25 -8.66 -4.26
N GLN A 179 14.51 -7.99 -3.13
CA GLN A 179 15.09 -8.58 -1.93
C GLN A 179 14.15 -9.61 -1.30
N LEU A 180 12.84 -9.34 -1.27
CA LEU A 180 11.83 -10.29 -0.85
C LEU A 180 11.92 -11.60 -1.65
N GLY A 181 12.08 -11.51 -2.97
CA GLY A 181 12.23 -12.69 -3.83
C GLY A 181 13.44 -13.55 -3.45
N ILE A 182 14.57 -12.92 -3.12
CA ILE A 182 15.78 -13.61 -2.64
C ILE A 182 15.51 -14.27 -1.28
N ASN A 183 14.94 -13.52 -0.33
CA ASN A 183 14.67 -13.99 1.03
C ASN A 183 13.70 -15.17 1.04
N VAL A 184 12.67 -15.16 0.18
CA VAL A 184 11.74 -16.29 0.00
C VAL A 184 12.46 -17.52 -0.55
N GLN A 185 13.37 -17.35 -1.53
CA GLN A 185 14.14 -18.46 -2.08
C GLN A 185 15.09 -19.07 -1.04
N GLU A 186 15.73 -18.25 -0.21
CA GLU A 186 16.60 -18.72 0.88
C GLU A 186 15.81 -19.49 1.93
N ALA A 187 14.69 -18.93 2.40
CA ALA A 187 13.80 -19.60 3.34
C ALA A 187 13.26 -20.95 2.80
N MET A 188 12.93 -21.01 1.51
CA MET A 188 12.51 -22.25 0.85
C MET A 188 13.64 -23.30 0.82
N LYS A 189 14.88 -22.89 0.54
CA LYS A 189 16.05 -23.80 0.57
C LYS A 189 16.31 -24.32 1.98
N GLU A 190 16.19 -23.49 3.01
CA GLU A 190 16.35 -23.92 4.40
C GLU A 190 15.30 -24.96 4.81
N VAL A 191 14.04 -24.73 4.44
CA VAL A 191 12.94 -25.68 4.68
C VAL A 191 13.22 -27.00 3.96
N GLN A 192 13.66 -26.98 2.71
CA GLN A 192 14.01 -28.18 1.94
C GLN A 192 15.18 -28.97 2.54
N GLN A 193 16.24 -28.28 2.97
CA GLN A 193 17.40 -28.92 3.61
C GLN A 193 17.01 -29.57 4.93
N LYS A 194 16.19 -28.89 5.74
CA LYS A 194 15.66 -29.46 6.99
C LYS A 194 14.76 -30.66 6.70
N ASP A 195 13.89 -30.60 5.68
CA ASP A 195 13.03 -31.72 5.25
C ASP A 195 13.85 -32.99 4.94
N GLN A 196 15.00 -32.86 4.27
CA GLN A 196 15.89 -33.97 3.93
C GLN A 196 16.60 -34.58 5.13
N ARG A 197 16.86 -33.81 6.20
CA ARG A 197 17.48 -34.31 7.44
C ARG A 197 16.51 -35.12 8.31
N HIS A 198 15.21 -35.13 8.02
CA HIS A 198 14.21 -35.88 8.78
C HIS A 198 14.15 -37.39 8.45
N GLN A 199 15.17 -37.97 7.78
CA GLN A 199 15.33 -39.43 7.72
C GLN A 199 15.89 -39.94 9.06
N VAL A 200 14.98 -40.28 9.99
CA VAL A 200 15.30 -40.68 11.37
C VAL A 200 16.07 -42.00 11.40
N GLN A 201 17.23 -42.04 12.07
CA GLN A 201 18.06 -43.25 12.21
C GLN A 201 18.19 -43.76 13.67
N THR A 202 17.94 -42.93 14.69
CA THR A 202 18.05 -43.35 16.11
C THR A 202 16.85 -42.93 16.98
N ILE A 203 16.71 -43.57 18.15
CA ILE A 203 15.61 -43.33 19.12
C ILE A 203 15.76 -41.97 19.83
N GLU A 204 16.98 -41.48 20.00
CA GLU A 204 17.27 -40.18 20.60
C GLU A 204 16.92 -39.03 19.62
N ASP A 205 17.21 -39.24 18.33
CA ASP A 205 16.76 -38.36 17.24
C ASP A 205 15.23 -38.30 17.15
N MET A 206 14.53 -39.40 17.46
CA MET A 206 13.06 -39.45 17.47
C MET A 206 12.44 -38.54 18.55
N LYS A 207 13.10 -38.41 19.71
CA LYS A 207 12.64 -37.54 20.80
C LYS A 207 12.83 -36.06 20.45
N GLN A 208 14.01 -35.68 19.97
CA GLN A 208 14.29 -34.33 19.49
C GLN A 208 13.44 -33.96 18.26
N PHE A 209 13.14 -34.95 17.41
CA PHE A 209 12.24 -34.81 16.28
C PHE A 209 10.83 -34.48 16.77
N MET A 210 10.24 -35.27 17.68
CA MET A 210 8.89 -34.98 18.21
C MET A 210 8.80 -33.61 18.90
N GLU A 211 9.87 -33.16 19.57
CA GLU A 211 9.92 -31.86 20.22
C GLU A 211 9.99 -30.69 19.21
N ASN A 212 10.74 -30.83 18.11
CA ASN A 212 10.94 -29.75 17.12
C ASN A 212 10.01 -29.82 15.90
N PHE A 213 9.33 -30.94 15.68
CA PHE A 213 8.47 -31.16 14.51
C PHE A 213 7.29 -30.17 14.40
N PRO A 214 6.61 -29.76 15.50
CA PRO A 214 5.58 -28.73 15.43
C PRO A 214 6.10 -27.37 14.92
N GLU A 215 7.27 -26.94 15.42
CA GLU A 215 7.94 -25.70 14.96
C GLU A 215 8.35 -25.80 13.49
N PHE A 216 8.92 -26.94 13.06
CA PHE A 216 9.31 -27.14 11.66
C PHE A 216 8.10 -27.10 10.71
N ASN A 217 6.99 -27.77 11.06
CA ASN A 217 5.78 -27.72 10.24
C ASN A 217 5.17 -26.32 10.17
N ARG A 218 5.22 -25.56 11.27
CA ARG A 218 4.79 -24.15 11.29
C ARG A 218 5.64 -23.30 10.34
N LEU A 219 6.96 -23.46 10.39
CA LEU A 219 7.88 -22.77 9.48
C LEU A 219 7.63 -23.13 8.01
N LYS A 220 7.48 -24.43 7.70
CA LYS A 220 7.18 -24.93 6.35
C LYS A 220 5.87 -24.34 5.81
N GLY A 221 4.83 -24.30 6.65
CA GLY A 221 3.54 -23.68 6.31
C GLY A 221 3.64 -22.18 6.07
N ASN A 222 4.37 -21.45 6.92
CA ASN A 222 4.58 -20.00 6.77
C ASN A 222 5.35 -19.67 5.48
N VAL A 223 6.44 -20.38 5.18
CA VAL A 223 7.18 -20.16 3.93
C VAL A 223 6.30 -20.46 2.71
N ALA A 224 5.55 -21.57 2.72
CA ALA A 224 4.63 -21.90 1.63
C ALA A 224 3.57 -20.82 1.40
N LYS A 225 3.05 -20.21 2.48
CA LYS A 225 2.12 -19.08 2.44
C LYS A 225 2.72 -17.88 1.72
N HIS A 226 3.95 -17.49 2.06
CA HIS A 226 4.63 -16.36 1.43
C HIS A 226 5.03 -16.63 -0.03
N VAL A 227 5.46 -17.85 -0.36
CA VAL A 227 5.71 -18.29 -1.74
C VAL A 227 4.43 -18.16 -2.58
N THR A 228 3.29 -18.61 -2.04
CA THR A 228 2.00 -18.52 -2.73
C THR A 228 1.62 -17.06 -2.99
N LEU A 229 1.74 -16.19 -1.97
CA LEU A 229 1.42 -14.78 -2.10
C LEU A 229 2.36 -14.06 -3.08
N LEU A 230 3.65 -14.40 -3.08
CA LEU A 230 4.62 -13.88 -4.05
C LEU A 230 4.26 -14.28 -5.48
N GLY A 231 3.82 -15.53 -5.69
CA GLY A 231 3.33 -15.99 -6.99
C GLY A 231 2.09 -15.21 -7.46
N ASP A 232 1.12 -15.01 -6.57
CA ASP A 232 -0.09 -14.23 -6.86
C ASP A 232 0.26 -12.77 -7.21
N LEU A 233 1.20 -12.13 -6.49
CA LEU A 233 1.69 -10.78 -6.78
C LEU A 233 2.40 -10.69 -8.13
N LEU A 234 3.22 -11.69 -8.48
CA LEU A 234 3.92 -11.74 -9.76
C LEU A 234 2.94 -11.82 -10.95
N ASP A 235 1.87 -12.62 -10.79
CA ASP A 235 0.79 -12.72 -11.78
C ASP A 235 0.09 -11.35 -11.98
N VAL A 236 -0.13 -10.58 -10.90
CA VAL A 236 -0.70 -9.23 -10.98
C VAL A 236 0.24 -8.26 -11.69
N VAL A 237 1.51 -8.19 -11.28
CA VAL A 237 2.51 -7.26 -11.82
C VAL A 237 2.66 -7.43 -13.33
N ASN A 238 2.86 -8.68 -13.77
CA ASN A 238 3.04 -9.01 -15.18
C ASN A 238 1.73 -8.87 -15.96
N GLY A 239 0.61 -9.28 -15.36
CA GLY A 239 -0.71 -9.25 -16.00
C GLY A 239 -1.26 -7.85 -16.23
N ARG A 240 -0.78 -6.85 -15.46
CA ARG A 240 -1.25 -5.45 -15.52
C ARG A 240 -0.21 -4.45 -16.03
N ASN A 241 0.96 -4.94 -16.45
CA ASN A 241 2.12 -4.12 -16.86
C ASN A 241 2.55 -3.09 -15.79
N MET A 242 2.64 -3.52 -14.53
CA MET A 242 2.89 -2.60 -13.40
C MET A 242 4.30 -2.02 -13.38
N LEU A 243 5.28 -2.65 -14.04
CA LEU A 243 6.65 -2.14 -14.13
C LEU A 243 6.69 -0.84 -14.94
N ASP A 244 6.15 -0.84 -16.16
CA ASP A 244 6.11 0.34 -17.03
C ASP A 244 5.23 1.45 -16.45
N VAL A 245 4.10 1.06 -15.83
CA VAL A 245 3.21 2.01 -15.13
C VAL A 245 3.97 2.68 -14.00
N SER A 246 4.62 1.92 -13.13
CA SER A 246 5.35 2.46 -11.99
C SER A 246 6.56 3.29 -12.41
N GLU A 247 7.28 2.90 -13.47
CA GLU A 247 8.37 3.73 -14.02
C GLU A 247 7.85 5.12 -14.42
N LEU A 248 6.72 5.19 -15.11
CA LEU A 248 6.12 6.46 -15.50
C LEU A 248 5.61 7.25 -14.29
N GLU A 249 5.02 6.59 -13.29
CA GLU A 249 4.58 7.25 -12.05
C GLU A 249 5.75 7.94 -11.33
N GLN A 250 6.90 7.26 -11.23
CA GLN A 250 8.11 7.83 -10.63
C GLN A 250 8.69 8.96 -11.49
N GLU A 251 8.66 8.84 -12.82
CA GLU A 251 9.03 9.93 -13.73
C GLU A 251 8.15 11.17 -13.56
N LEU A 252 6.83 10.99 -13.46
CA LEU A 252 5.88 12.07 -13.21
C LEU A 252 6.06 12.70 -11.82
N ALA A 253 6.48 11.92 -10.82
CA ALA A 253 6.70 12.39 -9.46
C ALA A 253 8.03 13.13 -9.27
N VAL A 254 9.08 12.79 -10.02
CA VAL A 254 10.44 13.26 -9.73
C VAL A 254 11.04 14.09 -10.87
N LYS A 255 10.76 13.75 -12.13
CA LYS A 255 11.40 14.38 -13.29
C LYS A 255 10.56 15.53 -13.84
N ASP A 256 11.22 16.43 -14.57
CA ASP A 256 10.57 17.51 -15.30
C ASP A 256 10.84 17.38 -16.80
N ASP A 257 10.17 16.42 -17.44
CA ASP A 257 10.23 16.22 -18.89
C ASP A 257 8.81 16.00 -19.45
N HIS A 258 8.15 17.11 -19.76
CA HIS A 258 6.76 17.12 -20.22
C HIS A 258 6.54 16.30 -21.50
N GLU A 259 7.42 16.42 -22.51
CA GLU A 259 7.24 15.77 -23.81
C GLU A 259 7.42 14.25 -23.71
N SER A 260 8.44 13.80 -22.97
CA SER A 260 8.62 12.38 -22.65
C SER A 260 7.41 11.84 -21.89
N ALA A 261 7.03 12.51 -20.79
CA ALA A 261 5.94 12.10 -19.93
C ALA A 261 4.62 11.99 -20.70
N LYS A 262 4.26 13.02 -21.48
CA LYS A 262 3.08 13.04 -22.35
C LYS A 262 3.04 11.84 -23.29
N THR A 263 4.14 11.58 -23.99
CA THR A 263 4.24 10.46 -24.94
C THR A 263 4.05 9.12 -24.25
N LYS A 264 4.70 8.92 -23.10
CA LYS A 264 4.59 7.68 -22.31
C LYS A 264 3.18 7.47 -21.76
N VAL A 265 2.51 8.53 -21.26
CA VAL A 265 1.11 8.46 -20.81
C VAL A 265 0.22 7.96 -21.95
N TYR A 266 0.28 8.59 -23.14
CA TYR A 266 -0.56 8.16 -24.28
C TYR A 266 -0.31 6.72 -24.71
N ASN A 267 0.94 6.24 -24.64
CA ASN A 267 1.27 4.85 -24.94
C ASN A 267 0.62 3.88 -23.93
N LEU A 268 0.71 4.16 -22.63
CA LEU A 268 0.12 3.32 -21.59
C LEU A 268 -1.42 3.41 -21.54
N LEU A 269 -2.02 4.54 -21.92
CA LEU A 269 -3.47 4.65 -22.07
C LEU A 269 -4.00 3.69 -23.16
N ARG A 270 -3.23 3.45 -24.22
CA ARG A 270 -3.60 2.55 -25.32
C ARG A 270 -3.30 1.07 -25.01
N ASP A 271 -2.45 0.79 -24.04
CA ASP A 271 -2.14 -0.59 -23.63
C ASP A 271 -3.37 -1.26 -23.00
N ARG A 272 -3.70 -2.46 -23.48
CA ARG A 272 -4.83 -3.26 -22.99
C ARG A 272 -4.50 -4.01 -21.69
N LYS A 273 -3.22 -4.17 -21.35
CA LYS A 273 -2.80 -4.79 -20.08
C LYS A 273 -3.04 -3.86 -18.90
N VAL A 274 -2.87 -2.55 -19.10
CA VAL A 274 -3.05 -1.55 -18.04
C VAL A 274 -4.53 -1.42 -17.69
N THR A 275 -4.84 -1.51 -16.39
CA THR A 275 -6.22 -1.40 -15.90
C THR A 275 -6.78 0.02 -16.05
N PRO A 276 -8.11 0.19 -16.20
CA PRO A 276 -8.72 1.51 -16.27
C PRO A 276 -8.36 2.43 -15.10
N MET A 277 -8.38 1.90 -13.87
CA MET A 277 -8.01 2.66 -12.68
C MET A 277 -6.54 3.13 -12.71
N ASN A 278 -5.60 2.30 -13.17
CA ASN A 278 -4.20 2.74 -13.30
C ASN A 278 -4.03 3.83 -14.36
N LYS A 279 -4.81 3.77 -15.45
CA LYS A 279 -4.85 4.84 -16.46
C LYS A 279 -5.34 6.16 -15.85
N VAL A 280 -6.39 6.11 -15.04
CA VAL A 280 -6.91 7.27 -14.32
C VAL A 280 -5.86 7.83 -13.35
N LYS A 281 -5.21 6.97 -12.54
CA LYS A 281 -4.10 7.38 -11.64
C LYS A 281 -2.98 8.10 -12.39
N LEU A 282 -2.53 7.56 -13.53
CA LEU A 282 -1.50 8.19 -14.37
C LEU A 282 -1.93 9.58 -14.85
N VAL A 283 -3.19 9.74 -15.28
CA VAL A 283 -3.71 11.04 -15.70
C VAL A 283 -3.85 12.00 -14.51
N ILE A 284 -4.21 11.52 -13.31
CA ILE A 284 -4.22 12.34 -12.08
C ILE A 284 -2.81 12.85 -11.78
N LEU A 285 -1.80 11.96 -11.76
CA LEU A 285 -0.41 12.33 -11.50
C LEU A 285 0.12 13.34 -12.54
N TYR A 286 -0.12 13.07 -13.82
CA TYR A 286 0.23 13.99 -14.91
C TYR A 286 -0.44 15.35 -14.73
N SER A 287 -1.72 15.38 -14.36
CA SER A 287 -2.47 16.62 -14.19
C SER A 287 -2.03 17.40 -12.96
N LEU A 288 -1.65 16.72 -11.87
CA LEU A 288 -1.07 17.37 -10.70
C LEU A 288 0.29 17.98 -11.04
N ARG A 289 1.13 17.28 -11.82
CA ARG A 289 2.47 17.75 -12.21
C ARG A 289 2.42 18.93 -13.17
N TYR A 290 1.53 18.86 -14.16
CA TYR A 290 1.46 19.80 -15.29
C TYR A 290 0.17 20.64 -15.29
N GLU A 291 -0.41 20.90 -14.11
CA GLU A 291 -1.68 21.62 -13.95
C GLU A 291 -1.73 22.95 -14.72
N ASN A 292 -0.62 23.70 -14.68
CA ASN A 292 -0.51 25.03 -15.29
C ASN A 292 0.19 25.01 -16.67
N HIS A 293 0.42 23.84 -17.27
CA HIS A 293 1.12 23.73 -18.54
C HIS A 293 0.24 24.27 -19.71
N PRO A 294 0.79 25.05 -20.66
CA PRO A 294 0.02 25.70 -21.72
C PRO A 294 -0.73 24.76 -22.66
N ASP A 295 -0.24 23.52 -22.83
CA ASP A 295 -0.78 22.56 -23.80
C ASP A 295 -2.17 22.02 -23.42
N LYS A 296 -2.59 22.14 -22.14
CA LYS A 296 -3.89 21.69 -21.62
C LYS A 296 -4.24 20.23 -21.98
N GLU A 297 -3.23 19.37 -22.08
CA GLU A 297 -3.35 17.97 -22.49
C GLU A 297 -4.23 17.13 -21.56
N THR A 298 -4.34 17.48 -20.27
CA THR A 298 -5.23 16.83 -19.32
C THR A 298 -6.66 16.65 -19.86
N SER A 299 -7.21 17.69 -20.50
CA SER A 299 -8.58 17.61 -21.06
C SER A 299 -8.69 16.59 -22.19
N ARG A 300 -7.64 16.45 -23.01
CA ARG A 300 -7.59 15.48 -24.11
C ARG A 300 -7.45 14.06 -23.57
N MET A 301 -6.58 13.86 -22.58
CA MET A 301 -6.41 12.57 -21.91
C MET A 301 -7.70 12.12 -21.22
N MET A 302 -8.41 13.02 -20.55
CA MET A 302 -9.71 12.74 -19.94
C MET A 302 -10.76 12.25 -20.96
N ASN A 303 -10.82 12.86 -22.14
CA ASN A 303 -11.74 12.43 -23.21
C ASN A 303 -11.37 11.06 -23.81
N LEU A 304 -10.12 10.61 -23.64
CA LEU A 304 -9.67 9.30 -24.11
C LEU A 304 -10.02 8.17 -23.13
N LEU A 305 -10.05 8.46 -21.82
CA LEU A 305 -10.22 7.46 -20.76
C LEU A 305 -11.48 6.57 -20.91
N PRO A 306 -12.67 7.10 -21.29
CA PRO A 306 -13.84 6.27 -21.52
C PRO A 306 -13.62 5.21 -22.63
N ASN A 307 -12.93 5.59 -23.71
CA ASN A 307 -12.57 4.67 -24.79
C ASN A 307 -11.55 3.61 -24.36
N CYS A 308 -10.86 3.85 -23.24
CA CYS A 308 -9.90 2.94 -22.63
C CYS A 308 -10.51 2.04 -21.53
N GLY A 309 -11.84 2.12 -21.33
CA GLY A 309 -12.59 1.30 -20.38
C GLY A 309 -12.80 1.91 -18.99
N ALA A 310 -12.44 3.18 -18.78
CA ALA A 310 -12.74 3.88 -17.52
C ALA A 310 -14.20 4.34 -17.49
N SER A 311 -14.84 4.22 -16.33
CA SER A 311 -16.18 4.73 -16.07
C SER A 311 -16.19 6.26 -15.91
N ASP A 312 -17.34 6.89 -16.13
CA ASP A 312 -17.50 8.33 -15.93
C ASP A 312 -17.22 8.77 -14.49
N GLU A 313 -17.52 7.91 -13.52
CA GLU A 313 -17.22 8.14 -12.10
C GLU A 313 -15.71 8.20 -11.85
N GLU A 314 -14.94 7.26 -12.43
CA GLU A 314 -13.48 7.24 -12.32
C GLU A 314 -12.85 8.46 -13.00
N VAL A 315 -13.33 8.85 -14.19
CA VAL A 315 -12.85 10.06 -14.89
C VAL A 315 -13.18 11.32 -14.08
N GLY A 316 -14.34 11.35 -13.41
CA GLY A 316 -14.77 12.42 -12.52
C GLY A 316 -13.85 12.65 -11.31
N LEU A 317 -13.00 11.68 -10.94
CA LEU A 317 -12.03 11.83 -9.86
C LEU A 317 -10.94 12.85 -10.18
N ILE A 318 -10.52 12.96 -11.44
CA ILE A 318 -9.44 13.87 -11.88
C ILE A 318 -9.72 15.33 -11.50
N PRO A 319 -10.85 15.94 -11.90
CA PRO A 319 -11.15 17.32 -11.53
C PRO A 319 -11.39 17.48 -10.02
N ILE A 320 -11.89 16.46 -9.32
CA ILE A 320 -12.08 16.50 -7.87
C ILE A 320 -10.71 16.57 -7.16
N VAL A 321 -9.75 15.75 -7.58
CA VAL A 321 -8.39 15.75 -7.03
C VAL A 321 -7.69 17.07 -7.33
N LEU A 322 -7.75 17.58 -8.56
CA LEU A 322 -7.17 18.88 -8.92
C LEU A 322 -7.80 20.03 -8.13
N LYS A 323 -9.12 20.02 -7.92
CA LYS A 323 -9.78 21.05 -7.12
C LYS A 323 -9.38 20.99 -5.64
N THR A 324 -9.11 19.80 -5.12
CA THR A 324 -8.85 19.57 -3.68
C THR A 324 -7.36 19.69 -3.34
N CYS A 325 -6.49 19.28 -4.24
CA CYS A 325 -5.05 19.11 -4.05
C CYS A 325 -4.22 19.78 -5.17
N GLY A 326 -4.83 20.64 -5.99
CA GLY A 326 -4.11 21.41 -7.00
C GLY A 326 -3.34 22.57 -6.41
N THR A 327 -2.47 23.17 -7.21
CA THR A 327 -1.49 24.22 -6.86
C THR A 327 -2.10 25.37 -6.06
N SER A 328 -3.38 25.71 -6.31
CA SER A 328 -4.12 26.75 -5.59
C SER A 328 -4.40 26.45 -4.11
N SER A 329 -4.33 25.18 -3.70
CA SER A 329 -4.56 24.71 -2.33
C SER A 329 -3.26 24.51 -1.53
N HIS A 330 -2.09 24.65 -2.17
CA HIS A 330 -0.79 24.39 -1.56
C HIS A 330 0.03 25.67 -1.36
N ALA A 331 0.69 25.78 -0.20
CA ALA A 331 1.70 26.80 0.07
C ALA A 331 3.13 26.35 -0.34
N HIS A 332 3.31 25.06 -0.60
CA HIS A 332 4.58 24.43 -0.97
C HIS A 332 4.44 23.69 -2.30
N ASP A 333 5.54 23.63 -3.06
CA ASP A 333 5.59 22.88 -4.31
C ASP A 333 5.51 21.37 -4.03
N LEU A 334 4.53 20.70 -4.65
CA LEU A 334 4.26 19.27 -4.54
C LEU A 334 5.43 18.41 -5.03
N PHE A 335 6.22 18.93 -5.97
CA PHE A 335 7.27 18.18 -6.67
C PHE A 335 8.68 18.70 -6.38
N GLY A 336 8.83 19.56 -5.36
CA GLY A 336 10.15 19.86 -4.79
C GLY A 336 11.12 20.67 -5.68
N SER A 337 10.67 21.66 -6.44
CA SER A 337 11.57 22.61 -7.14
C SER A 337 12.50 23.40 -6.20
N GLN A 338 12.26 23.36 -4.89
CA GLN A 338 13.17 23.85 -3.86
C GLN A 338 13.73 22.65 -3.08
N LYS A 339 15.03 22.38 -3.25
CA LYS A 339 15.80 21.37 -2.48
C LYS A 339 15.52 21.53 -0.98
N SER A 340 14.64 20.71 -0.44
CA SER A 340 14.25 20.75 0.96
C SER A 340 15.36 20.15 1.82
N PHE A 341 15.47 20.61 3.07
CA PHE A 341 16.48 20.17 4.04
C PHE A 341 16.45 18.64 4.28
N THR A 342 15.33 17.98 3.98
CA THR A 342 15.12 16.53 4.03
C THR A 342 15.92 15.75 2.99
N ASP A 343 16.15 16.31 1.80
CA ASP A 343 16.91 15.65 0.72
C ASP A 343 18.39 15.43 1.12
N LYS A 344 18.93 16.30 1.98
CA LYS A 344 20.29 16.16 2.53
C LYS A 344 20.41 15.03 3.55
N PHE A 345 19.31 14.63 4.19
CA PHE A 345 19.30 13.56 5.19
C PHE A 345 19.02 12.19 4.58
N ILE A 346 18.13 12.12 3.57
CA ILE A 346 17.79 10.87 2.88
C ILE A 346 18.93 10.39 1.97
N GLY A 347 19.69 11.31 1.36
CA GLY A 347 20.84 10.98 0.51
C GLY A 347 22.00 10.23 1.18
N LYS A 348 22.00 10.06 2.52
CA LYS A 348 23.03 9.33 3.26
C LYS A 348 22.62 7.92 3.72
N VAL A 349 21.36 7.51 3.55
CA VAL A 349 20.87 6.19 4.02
C VAL A 349 20.66 5.20 2.86
N ALA A 350 20.61 5.66 1.61
CA ALA A 350 20.31 4.80 0.46
C ALA A 350 21.54 4.03 -0.09
N GLY A 351 21.90 2.95 0.59
CA GLY A 351 22.83 1.91 0.12
C GLY A 351 22.18 0.86 -0.80
N LEU A 352 21.27 1.25 -1.70
CA LEU A 352 20.55 0.31 -2.58
C LEU A 352 21.17 0.22 -3.98
N LYS A 353 21.21 -1.01 -4.52
CA LYS A 353 21.86 -1.37 -5.79
C LYS A 353 21.02 -0.91 -7.00
N GLY A 354 21.57 0.03 -7.77
CA GLY A 354 21.34 0.26 -9.21
C GLY A 354 19.92 0.27 -9.77
N GLY A 355 19.32 -0.92 -9.96
CA GLY A 355 18.04 -1.09 -10.66
C GLY A 355 16.79 -0.82 -9.80
N GLU A 356 16.88 -1.04 -8.49
CA GLU A 356 15.77 -0.83 -7.56
C GLU A 356 15.40 0.65 -7.39
N LYS A 357 16.36 1.55 -7.65
CA LYS A 357 16.16 3.00 -7.58
C LYS A 357 15.17 3.53 -8.62
N ILE A 358 14.84 2.78 -9.67
CA ILE A 358 13.92 3.28 -10.71
C ILE A 358 12.48 3.34 -10.20
N TYR A 359 12.09 2.38 -9.36
CA TYR A 359 10.70 2.18 -8.92
C TYR A 359 10.35 2.83 -7.58
N ILE A 360 11.35 3.38 -6.87
CA ILE A 360 11.22 3.99 -5.53
C ILE A 360 12.13 5.24 -5.46
N GLN A 361 11.91 6.22 -6.35
CA GLN A 361 12.66 7.48 -6.35
C GLN A 361 12.05 8.51 -5.40
N HIS A 362 10.72 8.60 -5.42
CA HIS A 362 9.92 9.29 -4.40
C HIS A 362 9.92 8.46 -3.11
#